data_AF-K9T662-F1
#
_entry.id   AF-K9T662-F1
#
_cell.length_a   1.000
_cell.length_b   1.000
_cell.length_c   1.000
_cell.angle_alpha   90.00
_cell.angle_beta   90.00
_cell.angle_gamma   90.00
#
_symmetry.space_group_name_H-M   'P 1'
#
loop_
_entity.id
_entity.type
_entity.pdbx_description
1 polymer ?
#
loop_
_entity_poly.entity_id
_entity_poly.type
_entity_poly.pdbx_seq_one_letter_code
_entity_poly.pdbx_strand_id
1 'polypeptide(L)'
;MIRFLVQCLAIALILLGFLQLPALSDGLNRHSQPCFKADTAFVQAMNVGMEKMMTEMHQPDMTGNADVDFLAMMIPHHAGAVEMARLVLLYGNDPLVRQLAEEIIASQQVEVTAMKARLLVLKKGENLKPDDFPAIHGTRGNFNARSTMKRATIWN
;
A
#
# COMPACT_ATOMS: atom_id res chain seq x y z
N MET A 1 -44.04 -20.63 66.45
CA MET A 1 -42.85 -20.33 65.61
C MET A 1 -42.84 -21.17 64.33
N ILE A 2 -43.94 -21.16 63.56
CA ILE A 2 -44.09 -21.96 62.32
C ILE A 2 -44.92 -21.12 61.32
N ARG A 3 -44.51 -19.87 61.11
CA ARG A 3 -45.16 -18.91 60.19
C ARG A 3 -44.21 -18.26 59.18
N PHE A 4 -42.97 -18.74 59.09
CA PHE A 4 -41.96 -18.21 58.16
C PHE A 4 -41.28 -19.26 57.27
N LEU A 5 -41.77 -20.51 57.27
CA LEU A 5 -41.16 -21.62 56.53
C LEU A 5 -41.91 -22.01 55.24
N VAL A 6 -42.95 -21.27 54.85
CA VAL A 6 -43.77 -21.55 53.64
C VAL A 6 -43.86 -20.32 52.72
N GLN A 7 -42.82 -19.49 52.69
CA GLN A 7 -42.73 -18.34 51.79
C GLN A 7 -41.38 -18.27 51.05
N CYS A 8 -40.72 -19.41 50.81
CA CYS A 8 -39.53 -19.49 49.95
C CYS A 8 -39.69 -20.44 48.76
N LEU A 9 -40.91 -20.94 48.51
CA LEU A 9 -41.20 -21.93 47.47
C LEU A 9 -42.18 -21.40 46.42
N ALA A 10 -42.05 -20.12 46.06
CA ALA A 10 -42.81 -19.49 44.97
C ALA A 10 -42.05 -18.35 44.26
N ILE A 11 -40.72 -18.39 44.24
CA ILE A 11 -39.90 -17.65 43.25
C ILE A 11 -39.28 -18.68 42.30
N ALA A 12 -40.10 -19.63 41.86
CA ALA A 12 -39.71 -20.72 40.95
C ALA A 12 -40.16 -20.49 39.50
N LEU A 13 -40.68 -19.32 39.14
CA LEU A 13 -41.23 -19.08 37.79
C LEU A 13 -40.98 -17.64 37.26
N ILE A 14 -39.78 -17.09 37.46
CA ILE A 14 -39.26 -15.98 36.63
C ILE A 14 -37.78 -16.25 36.26
N LEU A 15 -37.49 -17.49 35.86
CA LEU A 15 -36.21 -17.91 35.27
C LEU A 15 -36.46 -18.86 34.09
N LEU A 16 -37.43 -18.52 33.25
CA LEU A 16 -37.50 -19.01 31.87
C LEU A 16 -37.22 -17.84 30.94
N GLY A 17 -36.03 -17.27 31.12
CA GLY A 17 -35.41 -16.45 30.09
C GLY A 17 -35.19 -17.33 28.88
N PHE A 18 -35.91 -16.99 27.81
CA PHE A 18 -35.71 -17.49 26.46
C PHE A 18 -34.22 -17.75 26.18
N LEU A 19 -33.82 -19.01 26.04
CA LEU A 19 -32.61 -19.37 25.31
C LEU A 19 -32.88 -19.10 23.82
N GLN A 20 -32.91 -17.82 23.43
CA GLN A 20 -32.62 -17.44 22.07
C GLN A 20 -31.11 -17.52 21.92
N LEU A 21 -30.63 -18.65 21.38
CA LEU A 21 -29.33 -18.66 20.71
C LEU A 21 -29.40 -17.60 19.61
N PRO A 22 -28.62 -16.51 19.64
CA PRO A 22 -28.31 -15.86 18.38
C PRO A 22 -27.58 -16.94 17.58
N ALA A 23 -28.19 -17.34 16.47
CA ALA A 23 -27.47 -18.03 15.42
C ALA A 23 -26.20 -17.21 15.16
N LEU A 24 -25.04 -17.76 15.53
CA LEU A 24 -23.76 -17.35 14.98
C LEU A 24 -23.83 -17.70 13.50
N SER A 25 -24.52 -16.87 12.72
CA SER A 25 -24.14 -16.62 11.34
C SER A 25 -22.92 -15.71 11.38
N ASP A 26 -21.83 -16.21 11.98
CA ASP A 26 -20.51 -15.62 11.73
C ASP A 26 -20.24 -15.90 10.26
N GLY A 27 -20.25 -14.80 9.49
CA GLY A 27 -20.15 -14.81 8.05
C GLY A 27 -19.02 -15.71 7.58
N LEU A 28 -19.41 -16.82 6.95
CA LEU A 28 -18.60 -17.57 5.98
C LEU A 28 -18.42 -16.73 4.71
N ASN A 29 -17.88 -15.52 4.87
CA ASN A 29 -17.35 -14.66 3.82
C ASN A 29 -16.19 -13.81 4.34
N ARG A 30 -15.44 -14.32 5.33
CA ARG A 30 -14.00 -14.02 5.35
C ARG A 30 -13.42 -14.82 4.20
N HIS A 31 -12.97 -14.13 3.15
CA HIS A 31 -12.13 -14.72 2.12
C HIS A 31 -10.96 -15.45 2.79
N SER A 32 -11.12 -16.75 2.91
CA SER A 32 -10.10 -17.70 3.32
C SER A 32 -9.08 -17.77 2.19
N GLN A 33 -8.06 -16.91 2.25
CA GLN A 33 -6.81 -17.22 1.59
C GLN A 33 -6.11 -18.30 2.43
N PRO A 34 -5.83 -19.50 1.89
CA PRO A 34 -5.06 -20.50 2.60
C PRO A 34 -3.64 -19.98 2.89
N CYS A 35 -3.26 -20.12 4.15
CA CYS A 35 -1.94 -19.98 4.77
C CYS A 35 -0.74 -20.05 3.81
N PHE A 36 -0.07 -18.91 3.58
CA PHE A 36 1.38 -18.90 3.48
C PHE A 36 1.87 -18.57 4.89
N LYS A 37 2.55 -19.51 5.55
CA LYS A 37 3.34 -19.19 6.73
C LYS A 37 4.44 -18.23 6.27
N ALA A 38 4.18 -16.94 6.43
CA ALA A 38 5.10 -15.86 6.18
C ALA A 38 6.21 -15.84 7.24
N ASP A 39 6.91 -16.96 7.41
CA ASP A 39 7.82 -17.17 8.55
C ASP A 39 9.26 -16.71 8.23
N THR A 40 9.48 -16.08 7.07
CA THR A 40 10.79 -15.50 6.76
C THR A 40 10.82 -14.03 7.18
N ALA A 41 11.96 -13.59 7.72
CA ALA A 41 12.21 -12.20 8.05
C ALA A 41 11.96 -11.26 6.85
N PHE A 42 12.18 -11.74 5.62
CA PHE A 42 11.85 -11.03 4.39
C PHE A 42 10.35 -10.75 4.26
N VAL A 43 9.49 -11.76 4.41
CA VAL A 43 8.04 -11.56 4.24
C VAL A 43 7.49 -10.64 5.34
N GLN A 44 7.98 -10.78 6.58
CA GLN A 44 7.60 -9.85 7.65
C GLN A 44 8.01 -8.41 7.32
N ALA A 45 9.25 -8.19 6.88
CA ALA A 45 9.71 -6.86 6.50
C ALA A 45 8.95 -6.29 5.30
N MET A 46 8.62 -7.11 4.30
CA MET A 46 7.80 -6.73 3.15
C MET A 46 6.40 -6.32 3.58
N ASN A 47 5.77 -7.08 4.49
CA ASN A 47 4.44 -6.76 5.00
C ASN A 47 4.44 -5.43 5.76
N VAL A 48 5.44 -5.19 6.62
CA VAL A 48 5.60 -3.92 7.36
C VAL A 48 5.79 -2.74 6.39
N GLY A 49 6.64 -2.90 5.36
CA GLY A 49 6.85 -1.86 4.36
C GLY A 49 5.60 -1.56 3.52
N MET A 50 4.89 -2.60 3.09
CA MET A 50 3.63 -2.45 2.34
C MET A 50 2.53 -1.82 3.20
N GLU A 51 2.40 -2.22 4.47
CA GLU A 51 1.44 -1.62 5.40
C GLU A 51 1.72 -0.13 5.58
N LYS A 52 2.97 0.25 5.86
CA LYS A 52 3.39 1.65 5.95
C LYS A 52 3.05 2.43 4.68
N MET A 53 3.41 1.90 3.50
CA MET A 53 3.10 2.52 2.22
C MET A 53 1.59 2.75 2.05
N MET A 54 0.78 1.72 2.32
CA MET A 54 -0.68 1.82 2.22
C MET A 54 -1.25 2.83 3.21
N THR A 55 -0.78 2.84 4.46
CA THR A 55 -1.19 3.86 5.43
C THR A 55 -0.85 5.26 4.94
N GLU A 56 0.39 5.51 4.52
CA GLU A 56 0.85 6.82 4.05
C GLU A 56 0.13 7.29 2.77
N MET A 57 -0.25 6.38 1.87
CA MET A 57 -1.06 6.70 0.69
C MET A 57 -2.48 7.18 1.04
N HIS A 58 -3.04 6.72 2.17
CA HIS A 58 -4.39 7.08 2.63
C HIS A 58 -4.38 8.20 3.68
N GLN A 59 -3.22 8.72 4.08
CA GLN A 59 -3.13 9.84 5.03
C GLN A 59 -3.63 11.18 4.46
N PRO A 60 -3.31 11.57 3.21
CA PRO A 60 -3.76 12.86 2.69
C PRO A 60 -5.26 12.86 2.40
N ASP A 61 -5.95 13.91 2.83
CA ASP A 61 -7.32 14.17 2.39
C ASP A 61 -7.34 14.51 0.89
N MET A 62 -8.34 13.98 0.18
CA MET A 62 -8.56 14.32 -1.24
C MET A 62 -9.00 15.77 -1.35
N THR A 63 -8.19 16.57 -2.04
CA THR A 63 -8.42 18.01 -2.21
C THR A 63 -9.39 18.31 -3.33
N GLY A 64 -9.62 17.34 -4.22
CA GLY A 64 -10.40 17.51 -5.46
C GLY A 64 -9.56 18.07 -6.61
N ASN A 65 -8.29 18.43 -6.36
CA ASN A 65 -7.33 18.72 -7.41
C ASN A 65 -6.58 17.43 -7.79
N ALA A 66 -6.87 16.92 -8.98
CA ALA A 66 -6.33 15.65 -9.44
C ALA A 66 -4.79 15.59 -9.45
N ASP A 67 -4.10 16.68 -9.79
CA ASP A 67 -2.63 16.72 -9.82
C ASP A 67 -2.05 16.65 -8.40
N VAL A 68 -2.64 17.40 -7.47
CA VAL A 68 -2.24 17.40 -6.06
C VAL A 68 -2.49 16.03 -5.44
N ASP A 69 -3.68 15.49 -5.65
CA ASP A 69 -4.12 14.22 -5.08
C ASP A 69 -3.28 13.06 -5.64
N PHE A 70 -3.00 13.06 -6.95
CA PHE A 70 -2.10 12.09 -7.58
C PHE A 70 -0.70 12.13 -6.97
N LEU A 71 -0.08 13.31 -6.87
CA LEU A 71 1.26 13.44 -6.31
C LEU A 71 1.30 13.07 -4.82
N ALA A 72 0.27 13.45 -4.06
CA ALA A 72 0.16 13.13 -2.64
C ALA A 72 0.12 11.61 -2.39
N MET A 73 -0.53 10.84 -3.27
CA MET A 73 -0.54 9.37 -3.22
C MET A 73 0.72 8.73 -3.83
N MET A 74 1.26 9.29 -4.91
CA MET A 74 2.35 8.65 -5.65
C MET A 74 3.70 8.77 -4.95
N ILE A 75 3.90 9.84 -4.15
CA ILE A 75 5.10 10.00 -3.33
C ILE A 75 5.30 8.84 -2.34
N PRO A 76 4.34 8.49 -1.47
CA PRO A 76 4.49 7.34 -0.57
C PRO A 76 4.52 6.01 -1.32
N HIS A 77 3.79 5.85 -2.43
CA HIS A 77 3.88 4.65 -3.28
C HIS A 77 5.31 4.40 -3.78
N HIS A 78 5.97 5.42 -4.33
CA HIS A 78 7.35 5.30 -4.83
C HIS A 78 8.35 5.13 -3.69
N ALA A 79 8.14 5.79 -2.55
CA ALA A 79 8.97 5.59 -1.35
C ALA A 79 8.87 4.15 -0.84
N GLY A 80 7.67 3.57 -0.80
CA GLY A 80 7.46 2.16 -0.44
C GLY A 80 8.16 1.21 -1.41
N ALA A 81 8.10 1.48 -2.73
CA ALA A 81 8.84 0.69 -3.72
C ALA A 81 10.36 0.73 -3.51
N VAL A 82 10.93 1.88 -3.12
CA VAL A 82 12.36 2.01 -2.75
C VAL A 82 12.67 1.17 -1.51
N GLU A 83 11.81 1.21 -0.49
CA GLU A 83 11.98 0.41 0.73
C GLU A 83 11.96 -1.10 0.42
N MET A 84 10.99 -1.57 -0.38
CA MET A 84 10.89 -2.97 -0.80
C MET A 84 12.10 -3.42 -1.63
N ALA A 85 12.58 -2.58 -2.54
CA ALA A 85 13.79 -2.88 -3.32
C ALA A 85 15.02 -3.03 -2.42
N ARG A 86 15.15 -2.22 -1.35
CA ARG A 86 16.23 -2.40 -0.36
C ARG A 86 16.14 -3.74 0.39
N LEU A 87 14.93 -4.25 0.65
CA LEU A 87 14.77 -5.57 1.25
C LEU A 87 15.28 -6.69 0.34
N VAL A 88 15.09 -6.57 -0.97
CA VAL A 88 15.68 -7.51 -1.94
C VAL A 88 17.21 -7.50 -1.88
N LEU A 89 17.83 -6.33 -1.68
CA LEU A 89 19.28 -6.22 -1.51
C LEU A 89 19.79 -6.82 -0.18
N LEU A 90 18.94 -6.95 0.82
CA LEU A 90 19.28 -7.54 2.12
C LEU A 90 19.07 -9.06 2.15
N TYR A 91 17.98 -9.55 1.56
CA TYR A 91 17.54 -10.94 1.70
C TYR A 91 17.70 -11.78 0.41
N GLY A 92 17.81 -11.13 -0.76
CA GLY A 92 17.91 -11.77 -2.06
C GLY A 92 19.34 -11.97 -2.54
N ASN A 93 19.57 -13.08 -3.26
CA ASN A 93 20.91 -13.49 -3.72
C ASN A 93 21.04 -13.56 -5.25
N ASP A 94 19.96 -13.47 -6.01
CA ASP A 94 20.02 -13.49 -7.48
C ASP A 94 20.63 -12.18 -8.02
N PRO A 95 21.76 -12.22 -8.77
CA PRO A 95 22.44 -11.01 -9.23
C PRO A 95 21.59 -10.11 -10.12
N LEU A 96 20.74 -10.67 -10.99
CA LEU A 96 19.92 -9.88 -11.92
C LEU A 96 18.77 -9.19 -11.18
N VAL A 97 18.17 -9.89 -10.21
CA VAL A 97 17.13 -9.31 -9.34
C VAL A 97 17.69 -8.19 -8.46
N ARG A 98 18.92 -8.33 -7.96
CA ARG A 98 19.59 -7.28 -7.20
C ARG A 98 19.92 -6.06 -8.06
N GLN A 99 20.40 -6.28 -9.29
CA GLN A 99 20.62 -5.18 -10.25
C GLN A 99 19.30 -4.42 -10.51
N LEU A 100 18.20 -5.14 -10.75
CA LEU A 100 16.88 -4.52 -10.90
C LEU A 100 16.49 -3.70 -9.66
N ALA A 101 16.75 -4.20 -8.45
CA ALA A 101 16.46 -3.46 -7.22
C ALA A 101 17.28 -2.17 -7.11
N GLU A 102 18.56 -2.17 -7.48
CA GLU A 102 19.39 -0.95 -7.53
C GLU A 102 18.86 0.08 -8.55
N GLU A 103 18.44 -0.38 -9.73
CA GLU A 103 17.83 0.46 -10.76
C GLU A 103 16.50 1.08 -10.29
N ILE A 104 15.67 0.31 -9.60
CA ILE A 104 14.43 0.79 -8.96
C ILE A 104 14.76 1.86 -7.91
N ILE A 105 15.74 1.62 -7.03
CA ILE A 105 16.11 2.59 -6.00
C ILE A 105 16.57 3.90 -6.64
N ALA A 106 17.47 3.84 -7.63
CA ALA A 106 18.01 5.03 -8.27
C ALA A 106 16.92 5.85 -8.98
N SER A 107 16.06 5.19 -9.76
CA SER A 107 15.00 5.85 -10.52
C SER A 107 13.91 6.43 -9.62
N GLN A 108 13.34 5.62 -8.73
CA GLN A 108 12.21 6.03 -7.90
C GLN A 108 12.60 7.14 -6.91
N GLN A 109 13.86 7.19 -6.45
CA GLN A 109 14.32 8.26 -5.56
C GLN A 109 14.38 9.63 -6.26
N VAL A 110 14.76 9.66 -7.55
CA VAL A 110 14.71 10.86 -8.38
C VAL A 110 13.26 11.30 -8.58
N GLU A 111 12.37 10.35 -8.89
CA GLU A 111 10.94 10.63 -9.10
C GLU A 111 10.27 11.17 -7.83
N VAL A 112 10.56 10.61 -6.64
CA VAL A 112 10.07 11.14 -5.35
C VAL A 112 10.51 12.59 -5.14
N THR A 113 11.76 12.93 -5.47
CA THR A 113 12.27 14.30 -5.33
C THR A 113 11.53 15.26 -6.27
N ALA A 114 11.36 14.87 -7.54
CA ALA A 114 10.64 15.66 -8.53
C ALA A 114 9.17 15.87 -8.13
N MET A 115 8.48 14.81 -7.71
CA MET A 115 7.09 14.87 -7.26
C MET A 115 6.91 15.78 -6.04
N LYS A 116 7.81 15.69 -5.05
CA LYS A 116 7.79 16.59 -3.87
C LYS A 116 7.97 18.06 -4.28
N ALA A 117 8.92 18.34 -5.16
CA ALA A 117 9.14 19.70 -5.67
C ALA A 117 7.89 20.25 -6.36
N ARG A 118 7.25 19.44 -7.22
CA ARG A 118 6.03 19.85 -7.93
C ARG A 118 4.83 20.02 -7.00
N LEU A 119 4.66 19.13 -6.01
CA LEU A 119 3.60 19.25 -5.03
C LEU A 119 3.70 20.55 -4.23
N LEU A 120 4.92 20.99 -3.89
CA LEU A 120 5.14 22.26 -3.20
C LEU A 120 4.72 23.47 -4.05
N VAL A 121 5.02 23.45 -5.35
CA VAL A 121 4.60 24.50 -6.30
C VAL A 121 3.07 24.56 -6.38
N LEU A 122 2.41 23.42 -6.60
CA LEU A 122 0.96 23.35 -6.76
C LEU A 122 0.24 23.84 -5.49
N LYS A 123 0.76 23.50 -4.30
CA LYS A 123 0.20 23.97 -3.02
C LYS A 123 0.32 25.49 -2.81
N LYS A 124 1.23 26.17 -3.51
CA LYS A 124 1.33 27.64 -3.46
C LYS A 124 0.38 28.35 -4.44
N GLY A 125 -0.33 27.61 -5.29
CA GLY A 125 -1.18 28.19 -6.35
C GLY A 125 -0.38 28.87 -7.45
N GLU A 126 0.92 28.55 -7.57
CA GLU A 126 1.79 29.11 -8.60
C GLU A 126 1.58 28.34 -9.92
N ASN A 127 1.09 29.04 -10.95
CA ASN A 127 1.07 28.52 -12.32
C ASN A 127 2.48 28.58 -12.91
N LEU A 128 3.28 27.55 -12.65
CA LEU A 128 4.58 27.41 -13.31
C LEU A 128 4.42 26.91 -14.74
N LYS A 129 5.33 27.37 -15.61
CA LYS A 129 5.33 27.00 -17.01
C LYS A 129 5.70 25.50 -17.17
N PRO A 130 5.29 24.82 -18.25
CA PRO A 130 5.52 23.38 -18.43
C PRO A 130 6.99 22.94 -18.32
N ASP A 131 7.92 23.86 -18.57
CA ASP A 131 9.39 23.71 -18.55
C ASP A 131 10.03 23.80 -17.16
N ASP A 132 9.30 24.24 -16.13
CA ASP A 132 9.81 24.33 -14.74
C ASP A 132 9.74 23.00 -13.98
N PHE A 133 9.03 22.01 -14.52
CA PHE A 133 9.09 20.65 -13.98
C PHE A 133 10.28 19.94 -14.62
N PRO A 134 11.30 19.49 -13.85
CA PRO A 134 12.38 18.69 -14.41
C PRO A 134 11.71 17.48 -15.03
N ALA A 135 11.74 17.44 -16.35
CA ALA A 135 10.92 16.50 -17.05
C ALA A 135 11.33 15.09 -16.61
N ILE A 136 10.34 14.32 -16.17
CA ILE A 136 10.51 12.92 -15.76
C ILE A 136 10.71 12.10 -17.03
N HIS A 137 11.79 12.38 -17.76
CA HIS A 137 12.29 11.54 -18.82
C HIS A 137 13.11 10.47 -18.13
N GLY A 138 12.53 9.28 -18.06
CA GLY A 138 12.98 8.22 -17.18
C GLY A 138 14.45 7.87 -17.34
N THR A 139 15.08 7.64 -16.19
CA THR A 139 16.11 6.59 -16.04
C THR A 139 15.58 5.19 -16.41
N ARG A 140 14.29 5.05 -16.73
CA ARG A 140 13.75 3.93 -17.52
C ARG A 140 14.35 3.97 -18.92
N GLY A 141 15.47 3.26 -19.05
CA GLY A 141 16.24 2.95 -20.25
C GLY A 141 15.77 3.54 -21.57
N ASN A 142 16.71 4.28 -22.16
CA ASN A 142 16.93 4.28 -23.60
C ASN A 142 17.30 2.85 -24.06
N PHE A 143 16.31 1.95 -24.13
CA PHE A 143 16.51 0.55 -24.53
C PHE A 143 16.69 0.36 -26.05
N ASN A 144 16.75 1.44 -26.85
CA ASN A 144 16.85 1.38 -28.32
C ASN A 144 18.01 2.17 -28.97
N ALA A 145 18.85 2.90 -28.24
CA ALA A 145 19.92 3.67 -28.91
C ALA A 145 21.26 2.94 -29.07
N ARG A 146 21.37 1.65 -28.70
CA ARG A 146 22.63 0.89 -28.84
C ARG A 146 22.50 -0.51 -29.43
N SER A 147 21.52 -0.72 -30.30
CA SER A 147 21.55 -1.84 -31.25
C SER A 147 20.94 -1.40 -32.57
N THR A 148 21.72 -1.57 -33.64
CA THR A 148 21.35 -1.43 -35.06
C THR A 148 21.40 -0.02 -35.67
N MET A 149 22.59 0.30 -36.18
CA MET A 149 22.72 0.95 -37.47
C MET A 149 21.75 0.34 -38.51
N LYS A 150 21.07 1.22 -39.25
CA LYS A 150 20.54 1.07 -40.63
C LYS A 150 19.57 -0.09 -40.96
N ARG A 151 18.29 0.25 -41.12
CA ARG A 151 17.48 -0.02 -42.34
C ARG A 151 16.15 0.74 -42.25
N ALA A 152 15.99 1.82 -43.01
CA ALA A 152 15.25 1.87 -44.28
C ALA A 152 13.74 1.66 -44.11
N THR A 153 12.99 2.75 -44.32
CA THR A 153 11.72 2.91 -45.06
C THR A 153 10.60 1.87 -44.95
N ILE A 154 9.38 2.37 -45.21
CA ILE A 154 8.08 1.68 -45.43
C ILE A 154 7.38 1.26 -44.11
N TRP A 155 6.19 1.74 -43.72
CA TRP A 155 4.93 1.89 -44.48
C TRP A 155 4.00 3.01 -43.97
N ASN A 156 3.16 3.46 -44.93
CA ASN A 156 1.94 4.28 -44.88
C ASN A 156 1.15 4.27 -43.58
#